data_AF-D3DCY5-F1
#
_entry.id   AF-D3DCY5-F1
#
_cell.length_a   1.000
_cell.length_b   1.000
_cell.length_c   1.000
_cell.angle_alpha   90.00
_cell.angle_beta   90.00
_cell.angle_gamma   90.00
#
_symmetry.space_group_name_H-M   'P 1'
#
loop_
_entity.id
_entity.type
_entity.pdbx_description
1 polymer ?
#
loop_
_entity_poly.entity_id
_entity_poly.type
_entity_poly.pdbx_seq_one_letter_code
_entity_poly.pdbx_strand_id
1 'polypeptide(L)'
;MVSAARVASLPICVTDTPDDARTRAATRLAIFEKIPSYRAVRDHEGGGRPPADVAIIGDERAVEKALTRLADAGATHFIANVAGVTTPEERARTVALLGALSAR
;
A
#
# COMPACT_ATOMS: atom_id res chain seq x y z
N MET A 1 21.90 19.98 9.83
CA MET A 1 21.87 18.76 8.98
C MET A 1 20.41 18.44 8.69
N VAL A 2 19.96 18.51 7.44
CA VAL A 2 18.60 18.06 7.08
C VAL A 2 18.67 16.55 6.94
N SER A 3 17.92 15.81 7.77
CA SER A 3 17.82 14.35 7.65
C SER A 3 17.18 14.00 6.30
N ALA A 4 17.69 12.97 5.61
CA ALA A 4 17.10 12.50 4.37
C ALA A 4 15.67 11.98 4.59
N ALA A 5 14.75 12.34 3.67
CA ALA A 5 13.40 11.82 3.68
C ALA A 5 13.41 10.33 3.30
N ARG A 6 12.84 9.50 4.18
CA ARG A 6 12.57 8.08 3.92
C ARG A 6 11.12 7.96 3.44
N VAL A 7 10.94 7.66 2.16
CA VAL A 7 9.64 7.66 1.48
C VAL A 7 9.22 6.22 1.21
N ALA A 8 8.00 5.87 1.61
CA ALA A 8 7.34 4.63 1.21
C ALA A 8 6.17 4.96 0.27
N SER A 9 6.06 4.24 -0.85
CA SER A 9 4.97 4.42 -1.82
C SER A 9 4.33 3.06 -2.09
N LEU A 10 3.09 2.89 -1.66
CA LEU A 10 2.39 1.59 -1.73
C LEU A 10 0.92 1.77 -2.17
N PRO A 11 0.34 0.77 -2.84
CA PRO A 11 -1.09 0.69 -3.05
C PRO A 11 -1.84 0.66 -1.71
N ILE A 12 -2.98 1.35 -1.63
CA ILE A 12 -3.75 1.46 -0.39
C ILE A 12 -5.25 1.53 -0.67
N CYS A 13 -6.06 0.84 0.14
CA CYS A 13 -7.51 0.80 0.04
C CYS A 13 -8.14 0.57 1.43
N VAL A 14 -9.00 1.51 1.84
CA VAL A 14 -9.94 1.33 2.95
C VAL A 14 -11.22 0.70 2.40
N THR A 15 -11.58 -0.47 2.91
CA THR A 15 -12.76 -1.23 2.48
C THR A 15 -13.22 -2.24 3.54
N ASP A 16 -14.51 -2.56 3.53
CA ASP A 16 -15.08 -3.64 4.33
C ASP A 16 -15.06 -4.98 3.57
N THR A 17 -14.70 -4.97 2.28
CA THR A 17 -14.55 -6.16 1.41
C THR A 17 -13.10 -6.34 0.92
N PRO A 18 -12.15 -6.64 1.83
CA PRO A 18 -10.73 -6.65 1.51
C PRO A 18 -10.33 -7.67 0.43
N ASP A 19 -11.07 -8.77 0.28
CA ASP A 19 -10.78 -9.79 -0.74
C ASP A 19 -11.06 -9.30 -2.17
N ASP A 20 -12.09 -8.48 -2.36
CA ASP A 20 -12.38 -7.87 -3.66
C ASP A 20 -11.29 -6.87 -4.03
N ALA A 21 -10.84 -6.06 -3.07
CA ALA A 21 -9.73 -5.14 -3.26
C ALA A 21 -8.41 -5.86 -3.56
N ARG A 22 -8.12 -6.98 -2.90
CA ARG A 22 -6.96 -7.83 -3.21
C ARG A 22 -7.02 -8.38 -4.63
N THR A 23 -8.20 -8.79 -5.09
CA THR A 23 -8.39 -9.27 -6.47
C THR A 23 -8.10 -8.18 -7.51
N ARG A 24 -8.56 -6.94 -7.25
CA ARG A 24 -8.22 -5.77 -8.10
C ARG A 24 -6.73 -5.48 -8.06
N ALA A 25 -6.10 -5.49 -6.88
CA ALA A 25 -4.67 -5.27 -6.72
C ALA A 25 -3.84 -6.32 -7.47
N ALA A 26 -4.19 -7.61 -7.38
CA ALA A 26 -3.54 -8.68 -8.12
C ALA A 26 -3.57 -8.45 -9.63
N THR A 27 -4.74 -8.08 -10.17
CA THR A 27 -4.89 -7.74 -11.59
C THR A 27 -4.01 -6.56 -11.98
N ARG A 28 -4.02 -5.48 -11.18
CA ARG A 28 -3.32 -4.24 -11.50
C ARG A 28 -1.79 -4.37 -11.41
N LEU A 29 -1.32 -5.21 -10.50
CA LEU A 29 0.11 -5.37 -10.17
C LEU A 29 0.75 -6.56 -10.86
N ALA A 30 -0.02 -7.41 -11.57
CA ALA A 30 0.50 -8.54 -12.35
C ALA A 30 1.60 -8.14 -13.36
N ILE A 31 1.62 -6.89 -13.83
CA ILE A 31 2.70 -6.39 -14.70
C ILE A 31 4.08 -6.48 -14.04
N PHE A 32 4.17 -6.30 -12.71
CA PHE A 32 5.43 -6.32 -11.98
C PHE A 32 6.06 -7.72 -11.95
N GLU A 33 5.29 -8.79 -12.12
CA GLU A 33 5.82 -10.17 -12.22
C GLU A 33 6.67 -10.37 -13.48
N LYS A 34 6.41 -9.56 -14.51
CA LYS A 34 7.10 -9.61 -15.80
C LYS A 34 8.36 -8.74 -15.82
N ILE A 35 8.59 -7.90 -14.81
CA ILE A 35 9.77 -7.03 -14.73
C ILE A 35 10.93 -7.80 -14.09
N PRO A 36 12.04 -8.06 -14.81
CA PRO A 36 13.13 -8.89 -14.28
C PRO A 36 13.76 -8.35 -12.99
N SER A 37 13.93 -7.02 -12.89
CA SER A 37 14.48 -6.39 -11.68
C SER A 37 13.56 -6.53 -10.47
N TYR A 38 12.24 -6.47 -10.67
CA TYR A 38 11.26 -6.65 -9.59
C TYR A 38 11.23 -8.11 -9.12
N ARG A 39 11.32 -9.07 -10.06
CA ARG A 39 11.45 -10.48 -9.73
C ARG A 39 12.70 -10.78 -8.92
N ALA A 40 13.85 -10.24 -9.32
CA ALA A 40 15.11 -10.44 -8.62
C ALA A 40 15.05 -9.98 -7.16
N VAL A 41 14.49 -8.78 -6.90
CA VAL A 41 14.28 -8.29 -5.52
C VAL A 41 13.44 -9.27 -4.71
N ARG A 42 12.35 -9.79 -5.29
CA ARG A 42 11.47 -10.74 -4.61
C ARG A 42 12.12 -12.09 -4.34
N ASP A 43 12.98 -12.56 -5.23
CA ASP A 43 13.72 -13.80 -5.03
C ASP A 43 14.70 -13.66 -3.84
N HIS A 44 15.26 -12.46 -3.62
CA HIS A 44 16.08 -12.15 -2.44
C HIS A 44 15.27 -12.06 -1.12
N GLU A 45 14.00 -11.69 -1.18
CA GLU A 45 13.10 -11.63 -0.02
C GLU A 45 12.55 -13.00 0.43
N GLY A 46 13.09 -14.09 -0.12
CA GLY A 46 12.69 -15.47 0.18
C GLY A 46 11.68 -16.06 -0.81
N GLY A 47 11.33 -15.34 -1.88
CA GLY A 47 10.45 -15.79 -2.94
C GLY A 47 8.99 -16.00 -2.50
N GLY A 48 8.05 -15.93 -3.46
CA GLY A 48 6.73 -16.54 -3.31
C GLY A 48 5.53 -15.64 -2.97
N ARG A 49 5.70 -14.38 -2.55
CA ARG A 49 4.55 -13.47 -2.38
C ARG A 49 4.16 -12.77 -3.68
N PRO A 50 2.88 -12.77 -4.09
CA PRO A 50 2.43 -11.97 -5.22
C PRO A 50 2.77 -10.48 -5.04
N PRO A 51 3.03 -9.71 -6.11
CA PRO A 51 3.23 -8.26 -6.00
C PRO A 51 2.03 -7.55 -5.35
N ALA A 52 0.86 -8.17 -5.36
CA ALA A 52 -0.33 -7.68 -4.68
C ALA A 52 -0.20 -7.61 -3.15
N ASP A 53 0.65 -8.43 -2.56
CA ASP A 53 0.76 -8.56 -1.09
C ASP A 53 1.37 -7.32 -0.43
N VAL A 54 2.03 -6.44 -1.19
CA VAL A 54 2.53 -5.16 -0.66
C VAL A 54 1.43 -4.11 -0.50
N ALA A 55 0.23 -4.35 -1.04
CA ALA A 55 -0.89 -3.42 -0.93
C ALA A 55 -1.44 -3.39 0.51
N ILE A 56 -1.67 -2.18 1.03
CA ILE A 56 -2.30 -1.96 2.33
C ILE A 56 -3.83 -1.98 2.13
N ILE A 57 -4.49 -3.06 2.51
CA ILE A 57 -5.92 -3.26 2.28
C ILE A 57 -6.60 -3.72 3.57
N GLY A 58 -7.66 -3.02 3.97
CA GLY A 58 -8.49 -3.38 5.12
C GLY A 58 -9.42 -2.26 5.54
N ASP A 59 -10.05 -2.41 6.71
CA ASP A 59 -10.80 -1.32 7.34
C ASP A 59 -9.88 -0.18 7.81
N GLU A 60 -10.46 0.90 8.31
CA GLU A 60 -9.72 2.09 8.76
C GLU A 60 -8.66 1.74 9.81
N ARG A 61 -8.98 0.86 10.76
CA ARG A 61 -8.09 0.46 11.85
C ARG A 61 -6.92 -0.38 11.34
N ALA A 62 -7.17 -1.31 10.43
CA ALA A 62 -6.15 -2.12 9.80
C ALA A 62 -5.20 -1.26 8.97
N VAL A 63 -5.74 -0.30 8.23
CA VAL A 63 -4.96 0.66 7.43
C VAL A 63 -4.12 1.57 8.32
N GLU A 64 -4.70 2.19 9.36
CA GLU A 64 -3.94 3.02 10.31
C GLU A 64 -2.80 2.21 10.94
N LYS A 65 -3.08 0.98 11.41
CA LYS A 65 -2.06 0.11 12.00
C LYS A 65 -0.92 -0.22 11.02
N ALA A 66 -1.24 -0.43 9.74
CA ALA A 66 -0.22 -0.67 8.72
C ALA A 66 0.65 0.56 8.48
N LEU A 67 0.06 1.76 8.45
CA LEU A 67 0.81 3.02 8.33
C LEU A 67 1.69 3.28 9.55
N THR A 68 1.21 3.01 10.77
CA THR A 68 2.03 3.07 11.99
C THR A 68 3.24 2.16 11.90
N ARG A 69 3.07 0.91 11.44
CA ARG A 69 4.21 -0.01 11.25
C ARG A 69 5.25 0.52 10.26
N LEU A 70 4.82 1.20 9.18
CA LEU A 70 5.76 1.84 8.26
C LEU A 70 6.53 2.97 8.93
N ALA A 71 5.84 3.80 9.73
CA ALA A 71 6.48 4.86 10.51
C ALA A 71 7.48 4.30 11.53
N ASP A 72 7.10 3.24 12.26
CA ASP A 72 7.97 2.53 13.21
C ASP A 72 9.19 1.90 12.52
N ALA A 73 9.02 1.41 11.30
CA ALA A 73 10.11 0.93 10.44
C ALA A 73 10.97 2.08 9.86
N GLY A 74 10.58 3.33 10.10
CA GLY A 74 11.34 4.51 9.76
C GLY A 74 10.88 5.28 8.52
N ALA A 75 9.72 4.95 7.93
CA ALA A 75 9.14 5.81 6.91
C ALA A 75 8.80 7.17 7.52
N THR A 76 9.27 8.23 6.88
CA THR A 76 8.98 9.63 7.26
C THR A 76 7.87 10.24 6.41
N HIS A 77 7.66 9.68 5.22
CA HIS A 77 6.68 10.14 4.25
C HIS A 77 6.04 8.90 3.61
N PHE A 78 4.72 8.96 3.43
CA PHE A 78 3.96 7.93 2.73
C PHE A 78 3.25 8.51 1.51
N ILE A 79 3.41 7.86 0.36
CA ILE A 79 2.69 8.17 -0.87
C ILE A 79 1.64 7.10 -1.10
N ALA A 80 0.37 7.52 -1.01
CA ALA A 80 -0.79 6.65 -1.17
C ALA A 80 -1.14 6.44 -2.65
N ASN A 81 -0.96 5.22 -3.16
CA ASN A 81 -1.37 4.87 -4.53
C ASN A 81 -2.78 4.28 -4.53
N VAL A 82 -3.81 5.12 -4.72
CA VAL A 82 -5.23 4.68 -4.71
C VAL A 82 -5.73 4.20 -6.08
N ALA A 83 -5.05 4.53 -7.17
CA ALA A 83 -5.55 4.29 -8.52
C ALA A 83 -5.56 2.79 -8.89
N GLY A 84 -6.71 2.29 -9.33
CA GLY A 84 -6.88 0.92 -9.85
C GLY A 84 -6.99 -0.17 -8.78
N VAL A 85 -6.94 0.18 -7.50
CA VAL A 85 -7.18 -0.74 -6.38
C VAL A 85 -8.47 -0.42 -5.61
N THR A 86 -8.98 0.80 -5.72
CA THR A 86 -10.20 1.28 -5.07
C THR A 86 -11.38 1.50 -6.04
N THR A 87 -12.62 1.31 -5.58
CA THR A 87 -13.82 1.94 -6.14
C THR A 87 -13.87 3.44 -5.82
N PRO A 88 -14.80 4.23 -6.40
CA PRO A 88 -14.97 5.64 -6.03
C PRO A 88 -15.26 5.86 -4.53
N GLU A 89 -16.10 5.02 -3.94
CA GLU A 89 -16.48 5.09 -2.53
C GLU A 89 -15.30 4.74 -1.62
N GLU A 90 -14.60 3.63 -1.92
CA GLU A 90 -13.39 3.23 -1.19
C GLU A 90 -12.29 4.28 -1.32
N ARG A 91 -12.15 4.92 -2.49
CA ARG A 91 -11.21 6.03 -2.69
C ARG A 91 -11.54 7.19 -1.77
N ALA A 92 -12.81 7.58 -1.70
CA ALA A 92 -13.27 8.67 -0.83
C ALA A 92 -12.99 8.34 0.65
N ARG A 93 -13.34 7.12 1.10
CA ARG A 93 -13.04 6.65 2.47
C ARG A 93 -11.53 6.65 2.75
N THR A 94 -10.72 6.15 1.82
CA THR A 94 -9.26 6.10 1.95
C THR A 94 -8.68 7.51 2.08
N VAL A 95 -9.10 8.45 1.23
CA VAL A 95 -8.65 9.85 1.30
C VAL A 95 -9.10 10.52 2.59
N ALA A 96 -10.32 10.26 3.06
CA ALA A 96 -10.82 10.81 4.31
C ALA A 96 -10.00 10.35 5.52
N LEU A 97 -9.69 9.04 5.61
CA LEU A 97 -8.81 8.51 6.65
C LEU A 97 -7.42 9.14 6.59
N LEU A 98 -6.80 9.17 5.41
CA LEU A 98 -5.45 9.73 5.24
C LEU A 98 -5.41 11.23 5.59
N GLY A 99 -6.45 11.98 5.27
CA GLY A 99 -6.59 13.38 5.66
C GLY A 99 -6.73 13.57 7.18
N ALA A 100 -7.46 12.70 7.85
CA ALA A 100 -7.58 12.74 9.31
C ALA A 100 -6.25 12.38 10.01
N LEU A 101 -5.50 11.43 9.46
CA LEU A 101 -4.21 11.02 10.02
C LEU A 101 -3.09 12.04 9.77
N SER A 102 -3.09 12.73 8.63
CA SER A 102 -2.06 13.73 8.30
C SER A 102 -2.20 15.05 9.07
N ALA A 103 -3.37 15.29 9.68
CA ALA A 103 -3.62 16.46 10.52
C ALA A 103 -3.17 16.27 11.99
N ARG A 104 -2.61 15.11 12.34
CA ARG A 104 -2.11 14.77 13.70
C ARG A 104 -0.62 15.09 13.82
#